data_AF-K1SRA4-F1
#
_entry.id   AF-K1SRA4-F1
#
_cell.length_a   1.000
_cell.length_b   1.000
_cell.length_c   1.000
_cell.angle_alpha   90.00
_cell.angle_beta   90.00
_cell.angle_gamma   90.00
#
_symmetry.space_group_name_H-M   'P 1'
#
loop_
_entity.id
_entity.type
_entity.pdbx_description
1 polymer ?
#
loop_
_entity_poly.entity_id
_entity_poly.type
_entity_poly.pdbx_seq_one_letter_code
_entity_poly.pdbx_strand_id
1 'polypeptide(L)'
;MKVAIVGASGAVGQEFLRVLDERNFPLDELVLFGSSRSAGRKYTFRGKQIEVKLLQHNDDFKGVDIAFTSAGAGTTKEFCETITKHGAVLIDNSSAYRMDADVPLVVPEVNPEDALNRP
;
A
#
# COMPACT_ATOMS: atom_id res chain seq x y z
N MET A 1 -9.30 4.31 10.51
CA MET A 1 -8.11 4.06 9.70
C MET A 1 -8.49 3.61 8.29
N LYS A 2 -8.03 4.36 7.29
CA LYS A 2 -8.18 4.07 5.85
C LYS A 2 -6.88 3.50 5.30
N VAL A 3 -6.95 2.33 4.68
CA VAL A 3 -5.80 1.59 4.14
C VAL A 3 -5.89 1.50 2.63
N ALA A 4 -4.75 1.65 1.95
CA ALA A 4 -4.62 1.42 0.51
C ALA A 4 -3.70 0.23 0.21
N ILE A 5 -4.01 -0.52 -0.86
CA ILE A 5 -3.10 -1.49 -1.47
C ILE A 5 -2.81 -1.07 -2.91
N VAL A 6 -1.54 -0.80 -3.22
CA VAL A 6 -1.07 -0.50 -4.57
C VAL A 6 -0.43 -1.75 -5.18
N GLY A 7 -0.96 -2.20 -6.31
CA GLY A 7 -0.60 -3.50 -6.90
C GLY A 7 -1.53 -4.63 -6.45
N ALA A 8 -2.79 -4.31 -6.12
CA ALA A 8 -3.76 -5.25 -5.55
C ALA A 8 -3.96 -6.53 -6.39
N SER A 9 -3.82 -6.45 -7.71
CA SER A 9 -4.00 -7.59 -8.62
C SER A 9 -2.80 -8.53 -8.74
N GLY A 10 -1.64 -8.17 -8.17
CA GLY A 10 -0.44 -9.02 -8.18
C GLY A 10 -0.46 -10.07 -7.06
N ALA A 11 0.45 -11.04 -7.12
CA ALA A 11 0.52 -12.13 -6.13
C ALA A 11 0.62 -11.60 -4.69
N VAL A 12 1.56 -10.69 -4.42
CA VAL A 12 1.71 -10.08 -3.09
C VAL A 12 0.49 -9.21 -2.70
N GLY A 13 -0.13 -8.53 -3.67
CA GLY A 13 -1.36 -7.76 -3.40
C GLY A 13 -2.53 -8.64 -2.94
N GLN A 14 -2.65 -9.85 -3.51
CA GLN A 14 -3.63 -10.85 -3.05
C GLN A 14 -3.27 -11.39 -1.67
N GLU A 15 -1.98 -11.58 -1.37
CA GLU A 15 -1.54 -11.95 -0.02
C GLU A 15 -1.83 -10.86 1.01
N PHE A 16 -1.68 -9.56 0.67
CA PHE A 16 -2.11 -8.49 1.55
C PHE A 16 -3.60 -8.58 1.87
N LEU A 17 -4.46 -8.78 0.87
CA LEU A 17 -5.91 -8.97 1.09
C LEU A 17 -6.19 -10.14 2.03
N ARG A 18 -5.56 -11.29 1.79
CA ARG A 18 -5.72 -12.51 2.59
C ARG A 18 -5.26 -12.30 4.03
N VAL A 19 -4.05 -11.79 4.25
CA VAL A 19 -3.46 -11.61 5.58
C VAL A 19 -4.21 -10.54 6.38
N LEU A 20 -4.61 -9.42 5.76
CA LEU A 20 -5.41 -8.39 6.43
C LEU A 20 -6.77 -8.94 6.91
N ASP A 21 -7.36 -9.86 6.15
CA ASP A 21 -8.60 -10.53 6.54
C ASP A 21 -8.36 -11.54 7.68
N GLU A 22 -7.42 -12.46 7.49
CA GLU A 22 -7.07 -13.50 8.48
C GLU A 22 -6.67 -12.92 9.84
N ARG A 23 -5.93 -11.82 9.84
CA ARG A 23 -5.50 -11.15 11.08
C ARG A 23 -6.57 -10.26 11.70
N ASN A 24 -7.75 -10.18 11.07
CA ASN A 24 -8.78 -9.21 11.39
C ASN A 24 -8.18 -7.80 11.58
N PHE A 25 -7.30 -7.39 10.65
CA PHE A 25 -6.56 -6.14 10.77
C PHE A 25 -7.53 -4.96 10.96
N PRO A 26 -7.27 -4.07 11.93
CA PRO A 26 -8.19 -2.97 12.22
C PRO A 26 -8.15 -1.95 11.09
N LEU A 27 -9.24 -1.80 10.35
CA LEU A 27 -9.40 -0.76 9.33
C LEU A 27 -10.90 -0.46 9.13
N ASP A 28 -11.23 0.77 8.77
CA ASP A 28 -12.61 1.20 8.50
C ASP A 28 -12.90 1.17 6.99
N GLU A 29 -11.91 1.48 6.17
CA GLU A 29 -12.02 1.54 4.71
C GLU A 29 -10.76 0.96 4.05
N LEU A 30 -10.96 0.16 3.00
CA LEU A 30 -9.89 -0.40 2.17
C LEU A 30 -10.07 0.08 0.72
N VAL A 31 -9.00 0.63 0.15
CA VAL A 31 -8.96 1.09 -1.26
C VAL A 31 -7.92 0.31 -2.02
N LEU A 32 -8.27 -0.17 -3.22
CA LEU A 32 -7.38 -0.95 -4.07
C LEU A 32 -6.95 -0.11 -5.27
N PHE A 33 -5.65 -0.13 -5.57
CA PHE A 33 -5.07 0.53 -6.74
C PHE A 33 -4.32 -0.47 -7.62
N GLY A 34 -4.37 -0.24 -8.93
CA GLY A 34 -3.70 -1.06 -9.94
C GLY A 34 -3.36 -0.26 -11.19
N SER A 35 -2.76 -0.93 -12.17
CA SER A 35 -2.49 -0.34 -13.49
C SER A 35 -3.78 -0.27 -14.31
N SER A 36 -3.72 0.36 -15.49
CA SER A 36 -4.82 0.37 -16.46
C SER A 36 -5.31 -1.04 -16.85
N ARG A 37 -4.46 -2.06 -16.75
CA ARG A 37 -4.81 -3.46 -17.04
C ARG A 37 -5.68 -4.11 -15.97
N SER A 38 -5.67 -3.58 -14.75
CA SER A 38 -6.40 -4.12 -13.61
C SER A 38 -7.44 -3.19 -13.00
N ALA A 39 -7.43 -1.90 -13.35
CA ALA A 39 -8.50 -0.97 -13.01
C ALA A 39 -9.87 -1.53 -13.44
N GLY A 40 -10.88 -1.38 -12.59
CA GLY A 40 -12.23 -1.92 -12.79
C GLY A 40 -12.42 -3.39 -12.37
N ARG A 41 -11.34 -4.15 -12.12
CA ARG A 41 -11.48 -5.47 -11.48
C ARG A 41 -12.02 -5.32 -10.07
N LYS A 42 -12.76 -6.32 -9.59
CA LYS A 42 -13.33 -6.35 -8.25
C LYS A 42 -12.78 -7.52 -7.46
N TYR A 43 -12.47 -7.30 -6.19
CA TYR A 43 -12.04 -8.32 -5.25
C TYR A 43 -12.94 -8.31 -4.02
N THR A 44 -13.25 -9.50 -3.50
CA THR A 44 -14.02 -9.63 -2.26
C THR A 44 -13.08 -9.45 -1.06
N PHE A 45 -13.42 -8.54 -0.14
CA PHE A 45 -12.78 -8.41 1.16
C PHE A 45 -13.87 -8.27 2.23
N ARG A 46 -13.87 -9.17 3.23
CA ARG A 46 -14.90 -9.22 4.28
C ARG A 46 -16.34 -9.16 3.75
N GLY A 47 -16.63 -9.95 2.71
CA GLY A 47 -17.94 -10.03 2.07
C GLY A 47 -18.34 -8.82 1.20
N LYS A 48 -17.48 -7.80 1.07
CA LYS A 48 -17.72 -6.63 0.24
C LYS A 48 -16.90 -6.70 -1.05
N GLN A 49 -17.51 -6.36 -2.18
CA GLN A 49 -16.81 -6.18 -3.45
C GLN A 49 -16.13 -4.81 -3.46
N ILE A 50 -14.81 -4.80 -3.65
CA ILE A 50 -14.00 -3.58 -3.75
C ILE A 50 -13.42 -3.50 -5.14
N GLU A 51 -13.70 -2.40 -5.83
CA GLU A 51 -13.19 -2.14 -7.17
C GLU A 51 -11.77 -1.55 -7.13
N VAL A 52 -10.92 -2.04 -8.02
CA VAL A 52 -9.56 -1.54 -8.21
C VAL A 52 -9.62 -0.22 -8.96
N LYS A 53 -9.17 0.86 -8.32
CA LYS A 53 -8.96 2.17 -8.93
C LYS A 53 -7.67 2.16 -9.77
N LEU A 54 -7.66 2.99 -10.82
CA LEU A 54 -6.44 3.29 -11.55
C LEU A 54 -5.46 4.07 -10.66
N LEU A 55 -4.21 3.62 -10.55
CA LEU A 55 -3.13 4.40 -9.96
C LEU A 55 -2.75 5.53 -10.93
N GLN A 56 -2.84 6.77 -10.46
CA GLN A 56 -2.59 7.98 -11.25
C GLN A 56 -2.24 9.15 -10.33
N HIS A 57 -1.61 10.19 -10.88
CA HIS A 57 -1.26 11.39 -10.12
C HIS A 57 -2.50 12.25 -9.85
N ASN A 58 -3.04 12.15 -8.64
CA ASN A 58 -4.22 12.90 -8.19
C ASN A 58 -4.28 12.97 -6.66
N ASP A 59 -5.46 13.18 -6.09
CA ASP A 59 -5.71 13.25 -4.65
C ASP A 59 -6.43 12.01 -4.08
N ASP A 60 -6.38 10.87 -4.76
CA ASP A 60 -7.05 9.64 -4.31
C ASP A 60 -6.50 9.10 -2.98
N PHE A 61 -5.29 9.49 -2.60
CA PHE A 61 -4.65 9.16 -1.32
C PHE A 61 -5.03 10.14 -0.19
N LYS A 62 -5.84 11.16 -0.45
CA LYS A 62 -6.31 12.08 0.60
C LYS A 62 -7.09 11.30 1.67
N GLY A 63 -6.63 11.43 2.92
CA GLY A 63 -7.21 10.73 4.07
C GLY A 63 -6.86 9.25 4.17
N VAL A 64 -5.97 8.73 3.32
CA VAL A 64 -5.37 7.39 3.51
C VAL A 64 -4.33 7.50 4.62
N ASP A 65 -4.39 6.60 5.60
CA ASP A 65 -3.44 6.58 6.71
C ASP A 65 -2.22 5.70 6.37
N ILE A 66 -2.44 4.55 5.75
CA ILE A 66 -1.40 3.58 5.39
C ILE A 66 -1.60 3.10 3.95
N ALA A 67 -0.52 3.07 3.16
CA ALA A 67 -0.50 2.49 1.83
C ALA A 67 0.54 1.37 1.75
N PHE A 68 0.07 0.12 1.57
CA PHE A 68 0.93 -1.02 1.26
C PHE A 68 1.21 -1.07 -0.24
N THR A 69 2.48 -0.96 -0.65
CA THR A 69 2.86 -0.96 -2.06
C THR A 69 3.61 -2.23 -2.43
N SER A 70 3.15 -2.89 -3.50
CA SER A 70 3.85 -4.00 -4.15
C SER A 70 3.62 -3.97 -5.66
N ALA A 71 3.93 -2.81 -6.27
CA ALA A 71 3.81 -2.58 -7.71
C ALA A 71 5.16 -2.51 -8.44
N GLY A 72 6.28 -2.69 -7.73
CA GLY A 72 7.64 -2.65 -8.27
C GLY A 72 8.33 -1.30 -8.07
N ALA A 73 9.66 -1.31 -8.09
CA ALA A 73 10.47 -0.18 -7.64
C ALA A 73 10.30 1.10 -8.47
N GLY A 74 10.11 0.97 -9.79
CA GLY A 74 9.83 2.12 -10.65
C GLY A 74 8.53 2.84 -10.27
N THR A 75 7.44 2.07 -10.09
CA THR A 75 6.14 2.61 -9.70
C THR A 75 6.17 3.19 -8.29
N THR A 76 6.83 2.55 -7.33
CA THR A 76 6.98 3.12 -5.98
C THR A 76 7.68 4.48 -6.03
N LYS A 77 8.78 4.61 -6.79
CA LYS A 77 9.49 5.88 -6.94
C LYS A 77 8.65 6.96 -7.62
N GLU A 78 7.93 6.60 -8.68
CA GLU A 78 7.06 7.50 -9.43
C GLU A 78 5.91 8.06 -8.58
N PHE A 79 5.26 7.20 -7.80
CA PHE A 79 4.05 7.56 -7.04
C PHE A 79 4.30 7.90 -5.57
N CYS A 80 5.55 7.88 -5.09
CA CYS A 80 5.89 8.13 -3.70
C CYS A 80 5.25 9.43 -3.19
N GLU A 81 5.52 10.56 -3.85
CA GLU A 81 4.94 11.86 -3.47
C GLU A 81 3.41 11.88 -3.61
N THR A 82 2.86 11.22 -4.63
CA THR A 82 1.40 11.16 -4.82
C THR A 82 0.70 10.46 -3.64
N ILE A 83 1.35 9.43 -3.09
CA ILE A 83 0.86 8.66 -1.94
C ILE A 83 1.05 9.47 -0.66
N THR A 84 2.25 10.02 -0.43
CA THR A 84 2.63 10.58 0.87
C THR A 84 2.25 12.03 1.09
N LYS A 85 1.98 12.83 0.03
CA LYS A 85 1.70 14.29 0.14
C LYS A 85 0.55 14.66 1.07
N HIS A 86 -0.38 13.75 1.34
CA HIS A 86 -1.52 13.94 2.26
C HIS A 86 -1.31 13.30 3.63
N GLY A 87 -0.09 12.85 3.94
CA GLY A 87 0.30 12.26 5.22
C GLY A 87 0.22 10.74 5.31
N ALA A 88 -0.12 10.04 4.23
CA ALA A 88 -0.16 8.58 4.23
C ALA A 88 1.23 7.97 4.45
N VAL A 89 1.31 6.94 5.29
CA VAL A 89 2.53 6.16 5.48
C VAL A 89 2.65 5.14 4.36
N LEU A 90 3.68 5.27 3.53
CA LEU A 90 3.99 4.33 2.46
C LEU A 90 4.87 3.19 3.01
N ILE A 91 4.37 1.96 2.95
CA ILE A 91 5.10 0.73 3.32
C ILE A 91 5.34 -0.08 2.04
N ASP A 92 6.59 -0.13 1.59
CA ASP A 92 6.97 -0.71 0.30
C ASP A 92 7.63 -2.08 0.41
N ASN A 93 7.10 -3.05 -0.33
CA ASN A 93 7.70 -4.38 -0.47
C ASN A 93 8.73 -4.47 -1.62
N SER A 94 8.85 -3.41 -2.43
CA SER A 94 9.81 -3.39 -3.53
C SER A 94 11.25 -3.12 -3.05
N SER A 95 12.20 -3.04 -3.99
CA SER A 95 13.58 -2.66 -3.72
C SER A 95 13.85 -1.16 -3.78
N ALA A 96 12.83 -0.32 -3.99
CA ALA A 96 12.98 1.11 -4.30
C ALA A 96 13.86 1.88 -3.31
N TYR A 97 13.67 1.64 -2.01
CA TYR A 97 14.27 2.42 -0.92
C TYR A 97 15.04 1.59 0.10
N ARG A 98 15.27 0.29 -0.14
CA ARG A 98 15.91 -0.60 0.86
C ARG A 98 17.32 -0.17 1.29
N MET A 99 18.00 0.60 0.43
CA MET A 99 19.36 1.10 0.66
C MET A 99 19.38 2.61 0.91
N ASP A 100 18.22 3.25 0.98
CA ASP A 100 18.11 4.69 1.25
C ASP A 100 18.34 4.92 2.76
N ALA A 101 19.27 5.81 3.10
CA ALA A 101 19.66 6.04 4.49
C ALA A 101 18.56 6.73 5.31
N ASP A 102 17.64 7.43 4.64
CA ASP A 102 16.54 8.14 5.28
C ASP A 102 15.27 7.27 5.40
N VAL A 103 15.28 6.04 4.87
CA VAL A 103 14.12 5.14 4.88
C VAL A 103 14.43 3.90 5.73
N PRO A 104 13.68 3.63 6.81
CA PRO A 104 13.94 2.48 7.66
C PRO A 104 13.62 1.16 6.93
N LEU A 105 14.57 0.22 6.93
CA LEU A 105 14.36 -1.15 6.46
C LEU A 105 13.94 -2.03 7.64
N VAL A 106 12.63 -2.23 7.78
CA VAL A 106 12.05 -2.83 8.98
C VAL A 106 11.74 -4.32 8.81
N VAL A 107 12.18 -5.13 9.78
CA VAL A 107 11.66 -6.46 10.08
C VAL A 107 11.12 -6.41 11.52
N PRO A 108 9.79 -6.49 11.75
CA PRO A 108 9.19 -6.23 13.06
C PRO A 108 9.75 -7.06 14.22
N GLU A 109 10.20 -8.29 13.95
CA GLU A 109 10.78 -9.19 14.95
C GLU A 109 12.26 -8.90 15.26
N VAL A 110 12.90 -7.99 14.51
CA VAL A 110 14.33 -7.67 14.62
C VAL A 110 14.57 -6.21 15.02
N ASN A 111 13.91 -5.26 14.37
CA ASN A 111 14.11 -3.82 14.55
C ASN A 111 12.78 -3.02 14.47
N PRO A 112 11.78 -3.33 15.32
CA PRO A 112 10.47 -2.68 15.29
C PRO A 112 10.52 -1.17 15.56
N GLU A 113 11.47 -0.70 16.35
CA GLU A 113 11.65 0.71 16.70
C GLU A 113 11.95 1.61 15.50
N ASP A 114 12.58 1.07 14.46
CA ASP A 114 12.92 1.81 13.24
C ASP A 114 11.66 2.30 12.51
N ALA A 115 10.54 1.58 12.63
CA ALA A 115 9.27 1.97 12.04
C ALA A 115 8.69 3.29 12.60
N LEU A 116 9.16 3.73 13.78
CA LEU A 116 8.74 4.98 14.41
C LEU A 116 9.49 6.20 13.87
N ASN A 117 10.59 5.99 13.15
CA ASN A 117 11.47 7.02 12.61
C ASN A 117 11.41 7.00 11.07
N ARG A 118 10.30 7.52 10.54
CA ARG A 118 10.07 7.64 9.09
C ARG A 118 10.28 9.08 8.61
N PRO A 119 10.67 9.29 7.34
CA PRO A 119 10.77 10.62 6.74
C PRO A 119 9.40 11.32 6.62
#